data_AF-A0A0G1JVI4-F1
#
_entry.id   AF-A0A0G1JVI4-F1
#
_cell.length_a   1.000
_cell.length_b   1.000
_cell.length_c   1.000
_cell.angle_alpha   90.00
_cell.angle_beta   90.00
_cell.angle_gamma   90.00
#
_symmetry.space_group_name_H-M   'P 1'
#
loop_
_entity.id
_entity.type
_entity.pdbx_description
1 polymer ?
#
loop_
_entity_poly.entity_id
_entity_poly.type
_entity_poly.pdbx_seq_one_letter_code
_entity_poly.pdbx_strand_id
1 'polypeptide(L)'
;MADGLDWILVLLLAVILWRGLAGSLDGSGNFFNRFFSSLNPFSNSAPLNSFYLEKNETPIGKMVFDKENSKTGKIVYGPEFRAGKRYWLVNYDDGTSSWTSESALGEPTTIKFNPGETPVGSRAVAGGPTSVYDKPGGKIISKQLDGAPGAIIKGPENFGGKDYFFLDFDNGPDGWVTAVQLTDENGIPIKYGPTAKGSLVMTDDGKIGLITSGPELKNNERYWFVEFQNGGSAWIEESKLFGVKIKNFDTGNQIIGIKVAVAQSSAVYDIPDNQIIGYQKRGAGGIIIEGPTIGADGNRFWFVDFENGEDGWVAEDNLFVAVEHPLANKLSSLARSALTIFNLLLLTVITYTVIRIIQISFAYQHKIKVEETKMRIGREVSHPRWEKVREHLSSENPNDWRLAVLEADIILGEMLEKMGYIKGETIGDKLKTIEQSDFNSLDQAWEAHRIRNMIAHGGSDYILTEREAKRVIGLYEQVFKEFRYV
;
A
#
# COMPACT_ATOMS: atom_id res chain seq x y z
N MET A 1 -25.86 47.77 18.23
CA MET A 1 -26.42 46.52 17.68
C MET A 1 -25.78 46.25 16.31
N ALA A 2 -24.44 46.22 16.24
CA ALA A 2 -23.69 46.15 14.97
C ALA A 2 -22.38 45.33 15.07
N ASP A 3 -22.21 44.47 16.09
CA ASP A 3 -20.95 43.71 16.29
C ASP A 3 -21.05 42.24 15.86
N GLY A 4 -22.24 41.76 15.49
CA GLY A 4 -22.48 40.36 15.12
C GLY A 4 -22.33 40.04 13.62
N LEU A 5 -22.48 41.04 12.74
CA LEU A 5 -22.48 40.80 11.29
C LEU A 5 -21.08 40.56 10.70
N ASP A 6 -20.02 41.12 11.29
CA ASP A 6 -18.66 40.99 10.77
C ASP A 6 -18.08 39.58 10.92
N TRP A 7 -18.38 38.90 12.04
CA TRP A 7 -17.93 37.52 12.24
C TRP A 7 -18.64 36.53 11.34
N ILE A 8 -19.92 36.79 11.01
CA ILE A 8 -20.69 35.98 10.07
C ILE A 8 -20.12 36.12 8.65
N LEU A 9 -19.69 37.31 8.24
CA LEU A 9 -19.03 37.55 6.95
C LEU A 9 -17.66 36.85 6.87
N VAL A 10 -16.88 36.83 7.95
CA VAL A 10 -15.60 36.11 8.02
C VAL A 10 -15.82 34.59 7.99
N LEU A 11 -16.83 34.07 8.69
CA LEU A 11 -17.22 32.66 8.62
C LEU A 11 -17.79 32.28 7.25
N LEU A 12 -18.58 33.15 6.62
CA LEU A 12 -19.07 32.96 5.25
C LEU A 12 -17.92 32.98 4.25
N LEU A 13 -16.95 33.89 4.38
CA LEU A 13 -15.75 33.90 3.56
C LEU A 13 -14.88 32.66 3.80
N ALA A 14 -14.75 32.19 5.03
CA ALA A 14 -14.04 30.95 5.35
C ALA A 14 -14.77 29.72 4.78
N VAL A 15 -16.11 29.67 4.83
CA VAL A 15 -16.93 28.60 4.24
C VAL A 15 -16.94 28.68 2.71
N ILE A 16 -16.93 29.87 2.12
CA ILE A 16 -16.82 30.08 0.67
C ILE A 16 -15.41 29.73 0.18
N LEU A 17 -14.36 30.03 0.95
CA LEU A 17 -12.99 29.58 0.66
C LEU A 17 -12.85 28.07 0.86
N TRP A 18 -13.51 27.47 1.86
CA TRP A 18 -13.53 26.02 2.08
C TRP A 18 -14.33 25.29 1.00
N ARG A 19 -15.48 25.84 0.57
CA ARG A 19 -16.27 25.32 -0.55
C ARG A 19 -15.63 25.62 -1.91
N GLY A 20 -14.87 26.71 -2.04
CA GLY A 20 -14.04 27.02 -3.19
C GLY A 20 -12.85 26.08 -3.30
N LEU A 21 -12.23 25.68 -2.18
CA LEU A 21 -11.23 24.62 -2.12
C LEU A 21 -11.83 23.23 -2.41
N ALA A 22 -13.03 22.93 -1.92
CA ALA A 22 -13.72 21.67 -2.21
C ALA A 22 -14.23 21.59 -3.66
N GLY A 23 -14.78 22.67 -4.22
CA GLY A 23 -15.21 22.75 -5.63
C GLY A 23 -14.05 22.93 -6.62
N SER A 24 -12.91 23.48 -6.18
CA SER A 24 -11.66 23.48 -6.93
C SER A 24 -11.05 22.07 -7.04
N LEU A 25 -11.50 21.09 -6.26
CA LEU A 25 -11.05 19.69 -6.43
C LEU A 25 -11.76 19.00 -7.61
N ASP A 26 -13.00 19.39 -7.96
CA ASP A 26 -13.68 18.87 -9.17
C ASP A 26 -13.13 19.48 -10.47
N GLY A 27 -12.76 20.78 -10.46
CA GLY A 27 -12.15 21.44 -11.61
C GLY A 27 -10.66 21.14 -11.79
N SER A 28 -9.93 20.97 -10.68
CA SER A 28 -8.51 20.61 -10.72
C SER A 28 -8.29 19.13 -11.06
N GLY A 29 -9.26 18.24 -10.81
CA GLY A 29 -9.25 16.89 -11.37
C GLY A 29 -9.11 16.91 -12.90
N ASN A 30 -9.81 17.81 -13.59
CA ASN A 30 -9.71 17.94 -15.05
C ASN A 30 -8.41 18.61 -15.52
N PHE A 31 -7.91 19.63 -14.84
CA PHE A 31 -6.63 20.27 -15.22
C PHE A 31 -5.44 19.37 -14.91
N PHE A 32 -5.37 18.77 -13.72
CA PHE A 32 -4.28 17.86 -13.34
C PHE A 32 -4.36 16.56 -14.13
N ASN A 33 -5.52 15.97 -14.36
CA ASN A 33 -5.61 14.81 -15.26
C ASN A 33 -5.18 15.18 -16.67
N ARG A 34 -5.57 16.35 -17.21
CA ARG A 34 -5.11 16.80 -18.54
C ARG A 34 -3.62 17.10 -18.60
N PHE A 35 -3.06 17.74 -17.58
CA PHE A 35 -1.65 18.10 -17.51
C PHE A 35 -0.78 16.85 -17.31
N PHE A 36 -1.15 15.94 -16.41
CA PHE A 36 -0.45 14.68 -16.23
C PHE A 36 -0.71 13.69 -17.37
N SER A 37 -1.87 13.71 -18.04
CA SER A 37 -2.08 12.95 -19.29
C SER A 37 -1.30 13.53 -20.46
N SER A 38 -1.01 14.85 -20.44
CA SER A 38 -0.18 15.49 -21.48
C SER A 38 1.30 15.10 -21.35
N LEU A 39 1.72 14.72 -20.15
CA LEU A 39 2.99 14.05 -19.89
C LEU A 39 2.80 12.56 -20.14
N ASN A 40 2.60 12.19 -21.41
CA ASN A 40 2.40 10.81 -21.83
C ASN A 40 3.50 9.91 -21.22
N PRO A 41 3.18 9.01 -20.26
CA PRO A 41 4.19 8.24 -19.54
C PRO A 41 4.83 7.15 -20.41
N PHE A 42 4.23 6.87 -21.56
CA PHE A 42 4.68 5.89 -22.54
C PHE A 42 5.48 6.59 -23.64
N SER A 43 6.74 6.18 -23.81
CA SER A 43 7.50 6.51 -25.01
C SER A 43 7.14 5.49 -26.09
N ASN A 44 6.65 5.95 -27.24
CA ASN A 44 6.46 5.09 -28.42
C ASN A 44 7.81 4.49 -28.81
N SER A 45 8.02 3.19 -28.59
CA SER A 45 9.31 2.56 -28.84
C SER A 45 9.42 2.03 -30.27
N ALA A 46 8.34 1.44 -30.79
CA ALA A 46 8.27 0.88 -32.13
C ALA A 46 6.81 0.58 -32.52
N PRO A 47 6.46 0.59 -33.83
CA PRO A 47 5.14 0.17 -34.29
C PRO A 47 4.90 -1.30 -33.94
N LEU A 48 3.64 -1.67 -33.64
CA LEU A 48 3.29 -3.02 -33.17
C LEU A 48 3.78 -4.13 -34.11
N ASN A 49 3.72 -3.87 -35.42
CA ASN A 49 4.15 -4.80 -36.47
C ASN A 49 5.65 -5.16 -36.45
N SER A 50 6.51 -4.34 -35.86
CA SER A 50 7.93 -4.63 -35.73
C SER A 50 8.24 -5.70 -34.67
N PHE A 51 7.29 -5.99 -33.79
CA PHE A 51 7.48 -6.92 -32.69
C PHE A 51 7.29 -8.38 -33.11
N TYR A 52 6.64 -8.63 -34.24
CA TYR A 52 6.50 -9.95 -34.83
C TYR A 52 7.02 -9.93 -36.27
N LEU A 53 8.11 -10.64 -36.53
CA LEU A 53 8.53 -10.91 -37.91
C LEU A 53 7.50 -11.86 -38.54
N GLU A 54 7.23 -11.68 -39.83
CA GLU A 54 6.16 -12.37 -40.57
C GLU A 54 6.05 -13.87 -40.21
N LYS A 55 4.85 -14.22 -39.72
CA LYS A 55 4.39 -15.51 -39.18
C LYS A 55 4.83 -15.86 -37.76
N ASN A 56 4.22 -15.21 -36.78
CA ASN A 56 3.82 -15.89 -35.54
C ASN A 56 2.80 -16.98 -35.91
N GLU A 57 3.26 -18.17 -36.30
CA GLU A 57 2.37 -19.33 -36.26
C GLU A 57 2.02 -19.54 -34.80
N THR A 58 0.74 -19.41 -34.47
CA THR A 58 0.25 -19.82 -33.16
C THR A 58 0.72 -21.25 -32.93
N PRO A 59 1.20 -21.62 -31.74
CA PRO A 59 1.73 -22.95 -31.44
C PRO A 59 0.62 -24.02 -31.41
N ILE A 60 -0.46 -23.85 -32.17
CA ILE A 60 -1.52 -24.84 -32.34
C ILE A 60 -0.89 -26.12 -32.90
N GLY A 61 -1.23 -27.24 -32.27
CA GLY A 61 -0.65 -28.55 -32.53
C GLY A 61 0.66 -28.83 -31.78
N LYS A 62 1.29 -27.82 -31.16
CA LYS A 62 2.53 -28.01 -30.39
C LYS A 62 2.24 -28.82 -29.13
N MET A 63 3.08 -29.84 -28.91
CA MET A 63 3.06 -30.65 -27.70
C MET A 63 3.57 -29.84 -26.50
N VAL A 64 2.84 -29.90 -25.40
CA VAL A 64 3.17 -29.22 -24.14
C VAL A 64 2.95 -30.16 -22.96
N PHE A 65 3.66 -29.86 -21.88
CA PHE A 65 3.53 -30.51 -20.58
C PHE A 65 3.04 -29.49 -19.56
N ASP A 66 1.90 -29.78 -18.93
CA ASP A 66 1.37 -29.04 -17.80
C ASP A 66 2.08 -29.50 -16.52
N LYS A 67 2.92 -28.62 -15.98
CA LYS A 67 3.75 -28.87 -14.79
C LYS A 67 2.93 -28.97 -13.51
N GLU A 68 1.74 -28.36 -13.46
CA GLU A 68 0.91 -28.33 -12.26
C GLU A 68 0.11 -29.62 -12.15
N ASN A 69 -0.47 -30.08 -13.27
CA ASN A 69 -1.29 -31.28 -13.30
C ASN A 69 -0.52 -32.54 -13.73
N SER A 70 0.75 -32.40 -14.11
CA SER A 70 1.61 -33.47 -14.64
C SER A 70 1.01 -34.18 -15.86
N LYS A 71 0.39 -33.42 -16.76
CA LYS A 71 -0.29 -33.94 -17.97
C LYS A 71 0.40 -33.45 -19.24
N THR A 72 0.38 -34.30 -20.27
CA THR A 72 0.83 -33.95 -21.62
C THR A 72 -0.38 -33.68 -22.51
N GLY A 73 -0.26 -32.72 -23.42
CA GLY A 73 -1.30 -32.45 -24.41
C GLY A 73 -0.81 -31.62 -25.57
N LYS A 74 -1.73 -31.27 -26.47
CA LYS A 74 -1.49 -30.36 -27.60
C LYS A 74 -2.25 -29.07 -27.40
N ILE A 75 -1.61 -27.96 -27.73
CA ILE A 75 -2.31 -26.67 -27.81
C ILE A 75 -3.28 -26.75 -28.99
N VAL A 76 -4.54 -26.42 -28.75
CA VAL A 76 -5.58 -26.41 -29.78
C VAL A 76 -6.11 -25.01 -30.04
N TYR A 77 -5.94 -24.08 -29.10
CA TYR A 77 -6.41 -22.70 -29.22
C TYR A 77 -5.65 -21.75 -28.27
N GLY A 78 -5.71 -20.45 -28.56
CA GLY A 78 -5.06 -19.38 -27.79
C GLY A 78 -4.04 -18.56 -28.61
N PRO A 79 -3.34 -17.61 -27.98
CA PRO A 79 -3.40 -17.28 -26.56
C PRO A 79 -4.64 -16.44 -26.21
N GLU A 80 -5.16 -16.59 -25.00
CA GLU A 80 -6.16 -15.69 -24.43
C GLU A 80 -5.59 -15.00 -23.18
N PHE A 81 -5.76 -13.68 -23.09
CA PHE A 81 -5.29 -12.91 -21.95
C PHE A 81 -6.39 -12.75 -20.91
N ARG A 82 -6.17 -13.28 -19.69
CA ARG A 82 -7.13 -13.19 -18.58
C ARG A 82 -6.40 -12.85 -17.29
N ALA A 83 -6.89 -11.85 -16.56
CA ALA A 83 -6.35 -11.45 -15.25
C ALA A 83 -4.81 -11.27 -15.24
N GLY A 84 -4.27 -10.63 -16.28
CA GLY A 84 -2.83 -10.35 -16.38
C GLY A 84 -1.95 -11.52 -16.84
N LYS A 85 -2.53 -12.65 -17.26
CA LYS A 85 -1.79 -13.85 -17.68
C LYS A 85 -2.31 -14.40 -19.01
N ARG A 86 -1.41 -15.01 -19.78
CA ARG A 86 -1.75 -15.75 -20.99
C ARG A 86 -2.19 -17.18 -20.67
N TYR A 87 -3.26 -17.62 -21.31
CA TYR A 87 -3.78 -18.97 -21.24
C TYR A 87 -3.86 -19.59 -22.63
N TRP A 88 -3.68 -20.89 -22.68
CA TRP A 88 -3.77 -21.70 -23.88
C TRP A 88 -4.75 -22.83 -23.64
N LEU A 89 -5.62 -23.10 -24.60
CA LEU A 89 -6.49 -24.28 -24.53
C LEU A 89 -5.66 -25.49 -24.93
N VAL A 90 -5.46 -26.41 -24.00
CA VAL A 90 -4.71 -27.64 -24.21
C VAL A 90 -5.68 -28.81 -24.21
N ASN A 91 -5.60 -29.63 -25.25
CA ASN A 91 -6.24 -30.93 -25.28
C ASN A 91 -5.24 -31.98 -24.78
N TYR A 92 -5.53 -32.55 -23.62
CA TYR A 92 -4.65 -33.49 -22.94
C TYR A 92 -4.84 -34.91 -23.46
N ASP A 93 -3.79 -35.72 -23.35
CA ASP A 93 -3.77 -37.10 -23.82
C ASP A 93 -4.76 -38.01 -23.07
N ASP A 94 -5.21 -37.60 -21.87
CA ASP A 94 -6.26 -38.28 -21.10
C ASP A 94 -7.69 -37.99 -21.62
N GLY A 95 -7.81 -37.22 -22.71
CA GLY A 95 -9.08 -36.83 -23.34
C GLY A 95 -9.74 -35.61 -22.71
N THR A 96 -9.16 -35.02 -21.66
CA THR A 96 -9.65 -33.77 -21.08
C THR A 96 -9.12 -32.55 -21.83
N SER A 97 -9.82 -31.42 -21.75
CA SER A 97 -9.31 -30.14 -22.26
C SER A 97 -9.44 -29.07 -21.19
N SER A 98 -8.42 -28.23 -21.04
CA SER A 98 -8.45 -27.12 -20.08
C SER A 98 -7.69 -25.90 -20.60
N TRP A 99 -8.09 -24.74 -20.10
CA TRP A 99 -7.33 -23.51 -20.26
C TRP A 99 -6.19 -23.49 -19.23
N THR A 100 -4.95 -23.50 -19.73
CA THR A 100 -3.76 -23.63 -18.90
C THR A 100 -2.86 -22.43 -19.07
N SER A 101 -2.38 -21.88 -17.95
CA SER A 101 -1.53 -20.69 -17.99
C SER A 101 -0.22 -20.99 -18.71
N GLU A 102 0.26 -20.05 -19.52
CA GLU A 102 1.52 -20.20 -20.25
C GLU A 102 2.70 -20.51 -19.32
N SER A 103 2.72 -19.91 -18.13
CA SER A 103 3.74 -20.16 -17.11
C SER A 103 3.71 -21.59 -16.55
N ALA A 104 2.53 -22.24 -16.54
CA ALA A 104 2.36 -23.62 -16.11
C ALA A 104 2.77 -24.63 -17.19
N LEU A 105 2.86 -24.18 -18.46
CA LEU A 105 3.28 -25.02 -19.57
C LEU A 105 4.80 -25.15 -19.65
N GLY A 106 5.22 -26.30 -20.17
CA GLY A 106 6.58 -26.60 -20.54
C GLY A 106 6.65 -27.36 -21.85
N GLU A 107 7.81 -27.34 -22.49
CA GLU A 107 8.05 -28.07 -23.74
C GLU A 107 8.79 -29.37 -23.43
N PRO A 108 8.15 -30.52 -23.64
CA PRO A 108 8.85 -31.79 -23.53
C PRO A 108 9.86 -31.91 -24.66
N THR A 109 11.13 -32.09 -24.29
CA THR A 109 12.22 -32.35 -25.21
C THR A 109 12.84 -33.69 -24.92
N THR A 110 13.18 -34.44 -25.97
CA THR A 110 13.82 -35.74 -25.83
C THR A 110 15.29 -35.58 -25.47
N ILE A 111 15.74 -36.45 -24.58
CA ILE A 111 17.16 -36.66 -24.25
C ILE A 111 17.45 -38.16 -24.33
N LYS A 112 18.74 -38.52 -24.35
CA LYS A 112 19.12 -39.92 -24.25
C LYS A 112 18.52 -40.54 -22.99
N PHE A 113 17.85 -41.68 -23.13
CA PHE A 113 17.30 -42.40 -21.99
C PHE A 113 18.42 -42.86 -21.04
N ASN A 114 18.19 -42.70 -19.75
CA ASN A 114 19.10 -43.16 -18.70
C ASN A 114 18.40 -44.27 -17.90
N PRO A 115 18.81 -45.54 -18.05
CA PRO A 115 18.21 -46.67 -17.34
C PRO A 115 18.54 -46.71 -15.84
N GLY A 116 19.46 -45.86 -15.37
CA GLY A 116 19.97 -45.91 -14.00
C GLY A 116 20.92 -47.08 -13.78
N GLU A 117 21.18 -47.42 -12.51
CA GLU A 117 22.09 -48.50 -12.14
C GLU A 117 21.36 -49.85 -12.10
N THR A 118 21.10 -50.40 -13.29
CA THR A 118 20.34 -51.64 -13.47
C THR A 118 21.22 -52.77 -14.01
N PRO A 119 21.47 -53.83 -13.24
CA PRO A 119 22.31 -54.96 -13.68
C PRO A 119 21.54 -55.98 -14.54
N VAL A 120 20.26 -55.77 -14.81
CA VAL A 120 19.47 -56.67 -15.67
C VAL A 120 20.12 -56.79 -17.05
N GLY A 121 20.26 -58.02 -17.53
CA GLY A 121 21.03 -58.38 -18.72
C GLY A 121 22.47 -58.78 -18.45
N SER A 122 22.99 -58.56 -17.23
CA SER A 122 24.35 -58.98 -16.86
C SER A 122 24.39 -60.41 -16.33
N ARG A 123 25.60 -60.97 -16.32
CA ARG A 123 25.91 -62.21 -15.61
C ARG A 123 26.14 -61.91 -14.13
N ALA A 124 25.76 -62.85 -13.28
CA ALA A 124 26.03 -62.83 -11.85
C ALA A 124 26.27 -64.25 -11.35
N VAL A 125 26.86 -64.32 -10.16
CA VAL A 125 27.24 -65.54 -9.49
C VAL A 125 26.70 -65.51 -8.05
N ALA A 126 26.28 -66.66 -7.55
CA ALA A 126 25.92 -66.82 -6.15
C ALA A 126 27.15 -66.68 -5.25
N GLY A 127 27.21 -65.62 -4.44
CA GLY A 127 28.25 -65.36 -3.44
C GLY A 127 27.99 -66.13 -2.16
N GLY A 128 28.33 -67.43 -2.16
CA GLY A 128 28.02 -68.38 -1.10
C GLY A 128 26.72 -69.17 -1.33
N PRO A 129 26.37 -70.10 -0.41
CA PRO A 129 25.12 -70.86 -0.47
C PRO A 129 23.90 -69.92 -0.47
N THR A 130 23.22 -69.85 -1.61
CA THR A 130 22.21 -68.83 -1.91
C THR A 130 20.82 -69.44 -2.00
N SER A 131 19.84 -68.85 -1.32
CA SER A 131 18.46 -69.35 -1.36
C SER A 131 17.71 -68.71 -2.53
N VAL A 132 17.03 -69.54 -3.30
CA VAL A 132 16.20 -69.11 -4.44
C VAL A 132 14.74 -69.17 -4.02
N TYR A 133 14.02 -68.06 -4.25
CA TYR A 133 12.64 -67.86 -3.83
C TYR A 133 11.68 -67.85 -5.03
N ASP A 134 10.44 -68.30 -4.82
CA ASP A 134 9.36 -68.25 -5.83
C ASP A 134 8.92 -66.82 -6.19
N LYS A 135 8.97 -65.91 -5.21
CA LYS A 135 8.74 -64.46 -5.31
C LYS A 135 9.63 -63.73 -4.30
N PRO A 136 9.80 -62.40 -4.40
CA PRO A 136 10.59 -61.65 -3.42
C PRO A 136 10.12 -61.91 -1.98
N GLY A 137 11.03 -62.42 -1.14
CA GLY A 137 10.75 -62.82 0.25
C GLY A 137 9.76 -63.97 0.44
N GLY A 138 9.48 -64.76 -0.62
CA GLY A 138 8.52 -65.85 -0.63
C GLY A 138 9.06 -67.17 -0.06
N LYS A 139 8.55 -68.29 -0.58
CA LYS A 139 9.00 -69.62 -0.20
C LYS A 139 10.32 -69.94 -0.91
N ILE A 140 11.26 -70.52 -0.17
CA ILE A 140 12.48 -71.06 -0.76
C ILE A 140 12.11 -72.28 -1.59
N ILE A 141 12.40 -72.22 -2.89
CA ILE A 141 12.17 -73.30 -3.85
C ILE A 141 13.44 -74.11 -4.12
N SER A 142 14.62 -73.52 -3.93
CA SER A 142 15.90 -74.21 -4.06
C SER A 142 17.03 -73.51 -3.29
N LYS A 143 18.20 -74.14 -3.25
CA LYS A 143 19.44 -73.53 -2.81
C LYS A 143 20.53 -73.77 -3.85
N GLN A 144 21.17 -72.71 -4.29
CA GLN A 144 22.29 -72.76 -5.21
C GLN A 144 23.61 -72.78 -4.43
N LEU A 145 24.59 -73.51 -4.98
CA LEU A 145 25.93 -73.59 -4.41
C LEU A 145 26.67 -72.26 -4.61
N ASP A 146 27.69 -72.06 -3.78
CA ASP A 146 28.65 -70.97 -3.99
C ASP A 146 29.28 -71.08 -5.38
N GLY A 147 29.37 -69.96 -6.10
CA GLY A 147 29.91 -69.94 -7.45
C GLY A 147 28.90 -70.29 -8.56
N ALA A 148 27.62 -70.57 -8.24
CA ALA A 148 26.62 -70.91 -9.25
C ALA A 148 26.34 -69.71 -10.19
N PRO A 149 26.59 -69.82 -11.51
CA PRO A 149 26.45 -68.71 -12.44
C PRO A 149 25.04 -68.62 -13.03
N GLY A 150 24.60 -67.40 -13.35
CA GLY A 150 23.32 -67.14 -14.00
C GLY A 150 23.24 -65.74 -14.62
N ALA A 151 22.15 -65.49 -15.35
CA ALA A 151 21.82 -64.19 -15.92
C ALA A 151 20.75 -63.49 -15.08
N ILE A 152 20.95 -62.21 -14.80
CA ILE A 152 19.93 -61.38 -14.14
C ILE A 152 18.89 -60.98 -15.19
N ILE A 153 17.66 -61.47 -15.05
CA ILE A 153 16.60 -61.22 -16.04
C ILE A 153 15.53 -60.24 -15.54
N LYS A 154 15.42 -59.99 -14.23
CA LYS A 154 14.43 -59.05 -13.68
C LYS A 154 14.88 -58.45 -12.35
N GLY A 155 14.43 -57.22 -12.07
CA GLY A 155 14.60 -56.53 -10.79
C GLY A 155 15.32 -55.19 -10.93
N PRO A 156 15.67 -54.53 -9.81
CA PRO A 156 15.41 -54.94 -8.44
C PRO A 156 13.93 -54.83 -8.04
N GLU A 157 13.45 -55.79 -7.25
CA GLU A 157 12.15 -55.70 -6.56
C GLU A 157 12.37 -55.63 -5.05
N ASN A 158 11.85 -54.58 -4.41
CA ASN A 158 12.03 -54.38 -2.98
C ASN A 158 10.92 -55.07 -2.18
N PHE A 159 11.32 -55.93 -1.24
CA PHE A 159 10.41 -56.56 -0.30
C PHE A 159 11.06 -56.68 1.07
N GLY A 160 10.38 -56.17 2.11
CA GLY A 160 10.89 -56.19 3.48
C GLY A 160 12.24 -55.47 3.66
N GLY A 161 12.48 -54.39 2.89
CA GLY A 161 13.72 -53.62 2.94
C GLY A 161 14.93 -54.28 2.28
N LYS A 162 14.71 -55.39 1.54
CA LYS A 162 15.74 -56.07 0.76
C LYS A 162 15.37 -56.03 -0.71
N ASP A 163 16.37 -55.85 -1.56
CA ASP A 163 16.20 -55.93 -3.01
C ASP A 163 16.44 -57.34 -3.50
N TYR A 164 15.59 -57.80 -4.40
CA TYR A 164 15.66 -59.11 -5.02
C TYR A 164 15.80 -58.97 -6.54
N PHE A 165 16.56 -59.88 -7.13
CA PHE A 165 16.70 -60.05 -8.57
C PHE A 165 16.26 -61.45 -8.97
N PHE A 166 15.57 -61.58 -10.10
CA PHE A 166 15.28 -62.89 -10.67
C PHE A 166 16.45 -63.32 -11.53
N LEU A 167 16.98 -64.51 -11.24
CA LEU A 167 18.09 -65.11 -11.96
C LEU A 167 17.62 -66.33 -12.75
N ASP A 168 18.06 -66.37 -14.01
CA ASP A 168 18.08 -67.55 -14.88
C ASP A 168 19.44 -68.23 -14.67
N PHE A 169 19.46 -69.32 -13.89
CA PHE A 169 20.70 -70.04 -13.57
C PHE A 169 21.06 -70.98 -14.71
N ASP A 170 22.35 -71.07 -15.04
CA ASP A 170 22.80 -71.99 -16.09
C ASP A 170 22.47 -73.45 -15.76
N ASN A 171 22.43 -73.76 -14.46
CA ASN A 171 22.10 -75.07 -13.94
C ASN A 171 21.24 -74.96 -12.68
N GLY A 172 20.16 -75.75 -12.64
CA GLY A 172 19.23 -75.79 -11.52
C GLY A 172 18.03 -74.86 -11.72
N PRO A 173 17.20 -74.69 -10.69
CA PRO A 173 15.96 -73.93 -10.80
C PRO A 173 16.19 -72.42 -10.64
N ASP A 174 15.52 -71.68 -11.51
CA ASP A 174 15.49 -70.21 -11.54
C ASP A 174 14.62 -69.63 -10.44
N GLY A 175 14.88 -68.36 -10.10
CA GLY A 175 14.03 -67.65 -9.17
C GLY A 175 14.65 -66.39 -8.60
N TRP A 176 13.98 -65.86 -7.57
CA TRP A 176 14.39 -64.62 -6.92
C TRP A 176 15.51 -64.87 -5.94
N VAL A 177 16.51 -64.01 -5.95
CA VAL A 177 17.69 -64.05 -5.07
C VAL A 177 17.89 -62.67 -4.48
N THR A 178 18.32 -62.59 -3.21
CA THR A 178 18.63 -61.30 -2.58
C THR A 178 19.88 -60.69 -3.21
N ALA A 179 19.82 -59.40 -3.56
CA ALA A 179 20.91 -58.68 -4.23
C ALA A 179 22.26 -58.76 -3.50
N VAL A 180 22.23 -58.79 -2.17
CA VAL A 180 23.44 -58.87 -1.31
C VAL A 180 24.20 -60.19 -1.49
N GLN A 181 23.55 -61.25 -1.99
CA GLN A 181 24.16 -62.56 -2.23
C GLN A 181 24.67 -62.72 -3.67
N LEU A 182 24.64 -61.66 -4.48
CA LEU A 182 25.05 -61.70 -5.87
C LEU A 182 26.39 -61.00 -6.07
N THR A 183 27.32 -61.69 -6.70
CA THR A 183 28.63 -61.16 -7.07
C THR A 183 28.87 -61.31 -8.57
N ASP A 184 29.90 -60.64 -9.09
CA ASP A 184 30.50 -61.00 -10.36
C ASP A 184 31.36 -62.29 -10.23
N GLU A 185 31.97 -62.70 -11.34
CA GLU A 185 32.85 -63.87 -11.42
C GLU A 185 34.11 -63.78 -10.54
N ASN A 186 34.48 -62.58 -10.09
CA ASN A 186 35.63 -62.32 -9.23
C ASN A 186 35.23 -62.19 -7.74
N GLY A 187 33.95 -62.40 -7.40
CA GLY A 187 33.44 -62.28 -6.04
C GLY A 187 33.15 -60.85 -5.59
N ILE A 188 33.13 -59.88 -6.50
CA ILE A 188 32.78 -58.48 -6.20
C ILE A 188 31.25 -58.35 -6.22
N PRO A 189 30.60 -57.79 -5.18
CA PRO A 189 29.15 -57.59 -5.17
C PRO A 189 28.66 -56.85 -6.42
N ILE A 190 27.56 -57.32 -7.01
CA ILE A 190 27.00 -56.66 -8.19
C ILE A 190 26.63 -55.21 -7.86
N LYS A 191 26.98 -54.29 -8.76
CA LYS A 191 26.61 -52.89 -8.60
C LYS A 191 25.17 -52.68 -9.06
N TYR A 192 24.33 -52.13 -8.18
CA TYR A 192 22.96 -51.74 -8.48
C TYR A 192 22.56 -50.52 -7.65
N GLY A 193 21.55 -49.79 -8.11
CA GLY A 193 21.13 -48.55 -7.47
C GLY A 193 19.77 -48.05 -7.99
N PRO A 194 19.51 -46.73 -7.92
CA PRO A 194 18.28 -46.14 -8.42
C PRO A 194 18.07 -46.50 -9.89
N THR A 195 16.87 -47.00 -10.18
CA THR A 195 16.43 -47.33 -11.54
C THR A 195 15.72 -46.15 -12.18
N ALA A 196 15.39 -46.26 -13.46
CA ALA A 196 14.56 -45.28 -14.15
C ALA A 196 13.08 -45.27 -13.69
N LYS A 197 12.68 -46.08 -12.71
CA LYS A 197 11.32 -46.07 -12.15
C LYS A 197 10.95 -44.67 -11.62
N GLY A 198 9.77 -44.19 -11.99
CA GLY A 198 9.28 -42.85 -11.70
C GLY A 198 9.78 -41.77 -12.68
N SER A 199 10.60 -42.12 -13.68
CA SER A 199 11.05 -41.18 -14.70
C SER A 199 10.03 -41.06 -15.84
N LEU A 200 9.89 -39.84 -16.37
CA LEU A 200 9.15 -39.60 -17.60
C LEU A 200 9.98 -40.01 -18.81
N VAL A 201 9.33 -40.71 -19.73
CA VAL A 201 9.90 -41.17 -21.00
C VAL A 201 9.00 -40.85 -22.16
N MET A 202 9.59 -40.76 -23.35
CA MET A 202 8.89 -40.60 -24.61
C MET A 202 9.25 -41.77 -25.51
N THR A 203 8.25 -42.36 -26.15
CA THR A 203 8.42 -43.43 -27.15
C THR A 203 8.77 -42.84 -28.52
N ASP A 204 9.26 -43.68 -29.42
CA ASP A 204 9.55 -43.34 -30.83
C ASP A 204 8.32 -42.85 -31.62
N ASP A 205 7.12 -43.32 -31.26
CA ASP A 205 5.83 -42.82 -31.79
C ASP A 205 5.35 -41.51 -31.13
N GLY A 206 6.14 -40.96 -30.19
CA GLY A 206 5.94 -39.64 -29.59
C GLY A 206 5.00 -39.58 -28.40
N LYS A 207 4.63 -40.72 -27.81
CA LYS A 207 3.80 -40.75 -26.59
C LYS A 207 4.67 -40.57 -25.35
N ILE A 208 4.17 -39.82 -24.38
CA ILE A 208 4.85 -39.61 -23.09
C ILE A 208 4.20 -40.48 -22.02
N GLY A 209 5.02 -41.15 -21.22
CA GLY A 209 4.57 -42.00 -20.12
C GLY A 209 5.53 -42.01 -18.94
N LEU A 210 5.11 -42.64 -17.86
CA LEU A 210 5.87 -42.83 -16.62
C LEU A 210 6.35 -44.27 -16.54
N ILE A 211 7.64 -44.48 -16.25
CA ILE A 211 8.14 -45.82 -15.96
C ILE A 211 7.65 -46.25 -14.58
N THR A 212 6.91 -47.36 -14.51
CA THR A 212 6.43 -47.88 -13.22
C THR A 212 7.09 -49.19 -12.81
N SER A 213 7.69 -49.93 -13.76
CA SER A 213 8.45 -51.16 -13.49
C SER A 213 9.51 -51.46 -14.56
N GLY A 214 10.41 -52.39 -14.26
CA GLY A 214 11.52 -52.81 -15.11
C GLY A 214 12.90 -52.44 -14.53
N PRO A 215 13.98 -52.77 -15.25
CA PRO A 215 13.97 -53.48 -16.54
C PRO A 215 13.67 -54.98 -16.39
N GLU A 216 13.09 -55.57 -17.44
CA GLU A 216 12.93 -57.03 -17.60
C GLU A 216 13.60 -57.44 -18.91
N LEU A 217 14.44 -58.47 -18.85
CA LEU A 217 15.15 -58.99 -20.02
C LEU A 217 14.27 -59.99 -20.75
N LYS A 218 13.99 -59.73 -22.03
CA LYS A 218 13.27 -60.64 -22.93
C LYS A 218 14.01 -60.71 -24.25
N ASN A 219 14.32 -61.93 -24.73
CA ASN A 219 15.07 -62.14 -25.97
C ASN A 219 16.39 -61.33 -26.03
N ASN A 220 17.10 -61.22 -24.91
CA ASN A 220 18.34 -60.45 -24.77
C ASN A 220 18.20 -58.92 -24.93
N GLU A 221 16.97 -58.39 -24.89
CA GLU A 221 16.66 -56.97 -24.91
C GLU A 221 15.99 -56.56 -23.59
N ARG A 222 16.25 -55.32 -23.13
CA ARG A 222 15.63 -54.79 -21.92
C ARG A 222 14.31 -54.11 -22.24
N TYR A 223 13.29 -54.45 -21.48
CA TYR A 223 11.97 -53.84 -21.55
C TYR A 223 11.63 -53.12 -20.25
N TRP A 224 10.93 -52.00 -20.38
CA TRP A 224 10.45 -51.18 -19.28
C TRP A 224 8.93 -51.08 -19.35
N PHE A 225 8.26 -51.18 -18.20
CA PHE A 225 6.82 -51.03 -18.13
C PHE A 225 6.48 -49.55 -17.98
N VAL A 226 5.79 -49.02 -18.98
CA VAL A 226 5.44 -47.60 -19.10
C VAL A 226 3.92 -47.46 -19.00
N GLU A 227 3.47 -46.60 -18.09
CA GLU A 227 2.09 -46.15 -17.98
C GLU A 227 1.93 -44.82 -18.69
N PHE A 228 1.04 -44.77 -19.68
CA PHE A 228 0.75 -43.60 -20.47
C PHE A 228 -0.38 -42.80 -19.83
N GLN A 229 -0.38 -41.49 -20.07
CA GLN A 229 -1.36 -40.55 -19.52
C GLN A 229 -2.81 -40.86 -19.96
N ASN A 230 -2.99 -41.53 -21.10
CA ASN A 230 -4.29 -41.97 -21.61
C ASN A 230 -4.84 -43.24 -20.92
N GLY A 231 -4.20 -43.71 -19.85
CA GLY A 231 -4.58 -44.93 -19.12
C GLY A 231 -4.11 -46.23 -19.76
N GLY A 232 -3.44 -46.18 -20.92
CA GLY A 232 -2.78 -47.33 -21.51
C GLY A 232 -1.48 -47.68 -20.77
N SER A 233 -1.07 -48.94 -20.80
CA SER A 233 0.25 -49.36 -20.32
C SER A 233 0.83 -50.44 -21.21
N ALA A 234 2.15 -50.45 -21.34
CA ALA A 234 2.85 -51.43 -22.17
C ALA A 234 4.30 -51.64 -21.72
N TRP A 235 4.83 -52.82 -22.05
CA TRP A 235 6.26 -53.07 -22.00
C TRP A 235 6.91 -52.54 -23.27
N ILE A 236 7.78 -51.55 -23.12
CA ILE A 236 8.49 -50.89 -24.22
C ILE A 236 9.98 -51.27 -24.16
N GLU A 237 10.54 -51.61 -25.31
CA GLU A 237 11.96 -51.89 -25.48
C GLU A 237 12.79 -50.65 -25.17
N GLU A 238 13.88 -50.80 -24.40
CA GLU A 238 14.73 -49.69 -23.95
C GLU A 238 15.28 -48.84 -25.11
N SER A 239 15.59 -49.47 -26.25
CA SER A 239 16.11 -48.78 -27.44
C SER A 239 15.11 -47.78 -28.05
N LYS A 240 13.82 -47.96 -27.77
CA LYS A 240 12.70 -47.13 -28.25
C LYS A 240 12.28 -46.07 -27.24
N LEU A 241 12.98 -45.99 -26.10
CA LEU A 241 12.72 -45.00 -25.06
C LEU A 241 13.71 -43.84 -25.14
N PHE A 242 13.15 -42.65 -25.01
CA PHE A 242 13.88 -41.42 -24.83
C PHE A 242 13.55 -40.86 -23.44
N GLY A 243 14.55 -40.31 -22.75
CA GLY A 243 14.29 -39.54 -21.54
C GLY A 243 13.59 -38.23 -21.89
N VAL A 244 12.81 -37.69 -20.96
CA VAL A 244 12.10 -36.42 -21.17
C VAL A 244 12.69 -35.33 -20.28
N LYS A 245 13.01 -34.19 -20.89
CA LYS A 245 13.33 -32.95 -20.18
C LYS A 245 12.29 -31.90 -20.53
N ILE A 246 11.66 -31.32 -19.51
CA ILE A 246 10.69 -30.24 -19.66
C ILE A 246 11.42 -28.89 -19.64
N LYS A 247 11.40 -28.17 -20.77
CA LYS A 247 11.86 -26.78 -20.84
C LYS A 247 10.70 -25.84 -20.52
N ASN A 248 11.00 -24.58 -20.22
CA ASN A 248 9.95 -23.56 -20.17
C ASN A 248 9.33 -23.41 -21.56
N PHE A 249 8.01 -23.29 -21.58
CA PHE A 249 7.26 -23.04 -22.80
C PHE A 249 7.50 -21.61 -23.26
N ASP A 250 7.93 -21.45 -24.51
CA ASP A 250 8.21 -20.15 -25.12
C ASP A 250 7.54 -20.07 -26.49
N THR A 251 6.67 -19.08 -26.62
CA THR A 251 5.88 -18.81 -27.83
C THR A 251 6.46 -17.68 -28.66
N GLY A 252 7.64 -17.18 -28.29
CA GLY A 252 8.26 -16.01 -28.91
C GLY A 252 7.49 -14.72 -28.63
N ASN A 253 7.61 -13.77 -29.55
CA ASN A 253 7.02 -12.43 -29.43
C ASN A 253 5.50 -12.45 -29.72
N GLN A 254 4.71 -13.07 -28.84
CA GLN A 254 3.25 -13.03 -28.93
C GLN A 254 2.72 -11.65 -28.55
N ILE A 255 1.78 -11.15 -29.36
CA ILE A 255 1.23 -9.79 -29.26
C ILE A 255 0.13 -9.67 -28.21
N ILE A 256 -0.62 -10.75 -27.99
CA ILE A 256 -1.59 -10.82 -26.90
C ILE A 256 -0.87 -10.68 -25.54
N GLY A 257 -1.38 -9.80 -24.69
CA GLY A 257 -0.83 -9.42 -23.39
C GLY A 257 0.22 -8.31 -23.43
N ILE A 258 0.60 -7.80 -24.61
CA ILE A 258 1.53 -6.67 -24.71
C ILE A 258 0.82 -5.37 -24.35
N LYS A 259 1.52 -4.52 -23.57
CA LYS A 259 1.10 -3.15 -23.32
C LYS A 259 1.37 -2.29 -24.55
N VAL A 260 0.33 -1.64 -25.05
CA VAL A 260 0.37 -0.79 -26.23
C VAL A 260 -0.13 0.61 -25.92
N ALA A 261 0.25 1.56 -26.77
CA ALA A 261 -0.26 2.92 -26.73
C ALA A 261 -0.68 3.38 -28.12
N VAL A 262 -1.71 4.23 -28.14
CA VAL A 262 -2.27 4.79 -29.37
C VAL A 262 -1.37 5.90 -29.93
N ALA A 263 -0.96 5.79 -31.19
CA ALA A 263 0.01 6.68 -31.85
C ALA A 263 -0.49 8.12 -32.04
N GLN A 264 -1.77 8.22 -32.40
CA GLN A 264 -2.52 9.41 -32.76
C GLN A 264 -3.98 9.18 -32.39
N SER A 265 -4.82 10.21 -32.25
CA SER A 265 -6.24 10.01 -31.94
C SER A 265 -6.88 8.99 -32.89
N SER A 266 -7.28 7.83 -32.37
CA SER A 266 -7.67 6.67 -33.16
C SER A 266 -9.08 6.22 -32.78
N ALA A 267 -9.84 5.78 -33.78
CA ALA A 267 -11.15 5.20 -33.57
C ALA A 267 -11.03 3.83 -32.88
N VAL A 268 -11.95 3.57 -31.97
CA VAL A 268 -12.17 2.27 -31.34
C VAL A 268 -13.46 1.70 -31.88
N TYR A 269 -13.41 0.45 -32.33
CA TYR A 269 -14.54 -0.23 -32.99
C TYR A 269 -15.09 -1.36 -32.12
N ASP A 270 -16.40 -1.58 -32.16
CA ASP A 270 -17.05 -2.75 -31.52
C ASP A 270 -16.67 -4.06 -32.22
N ILE A 271 -16.58 -3.99 -33.55
CA ILE A 271 -16.18 -5.06 -34.46
C ILE A 271 -15.20 -4.44 -35.47
N PRO A 272 -14.13 -5.15 -35.90
CA PRO A 272 -13.17 -4.61 -36.85
C PRO A 272 -13.85 -3.97 -38.07
N ASP A 273 -13.48 -2.73 -38.36
CA ASP A 273 -13.92 -1.97 -39.55
C ASP A 273 -15.45 -1.81 -39.69
N ASN A 274 -16.19 -1.76 -38.58
CA ASN A 274 -17.65 -1.56 -38.60
C ASN A 274 -18.09 -0.32 -37.80
N GLN A 275 -18.71 -0.49 -36.63
CA GLN A 275 -19.21 0.62 -35.82
C GLN A 275 -18.13 1.17 -34.90
N ILE A 276 -17.86 2.48 -35.03
CA ILE A 276 -17.02 3.22 -34.08
C ILE A 276 -17.82 3.44 -32.79
N ILE A 277 -17.28 2.96 -31.68
CA ILE A 277 -17.86 3.12 -30.35
C ILE A 277 -17.20 4.23 -29.55
N GLY A 278 -15.99 4.64 -29.94
CA GLY A 278 -15.29 5.72 -29.28
C GLY A 278 -14.02 6.15 -30.00
N TYR A 279 -13.31 7.09 -29.38
CA TYR A 279 -12.00 7.54 -29.82
C TYR A 279 -11.05 7.56 -28.64
N GLN A 280 -9.87 6.98 -28.83
CA GLN A 280 -8.79 7.02 -27.86
C GLN A 280 -7.76 8.08 -28.25
N LYS A 281 -7.33 8.84 -27.25
CA LYS A 281 -6.37 9.93 -27.45
C LYS A 281 -4.97 9.37 -27.68
N ARG A 282 -4.13 10.15 -28.37
CA ARG A 282 -2.69 9.86 -28.47
C ARG A 282 -2.11 9.59 -27.07
N GLY A 283 -1.41 8.47 -26.93
CA GLY A 283 -0.80 8.04 -25.68
C GLY A 283 -1.70 7.26 -24.74
N ALA A 284 -2.98 7.05 -25.07
CA ALA A 284 -3.84 6.15 -24.31
C ALA A 284 -3.22 4.75 -24.30
N GLY A 285 -2.85 4.30 -23.10
CA GLY A 285 -2.25 3.00 -22.86
C GLY A 285 -3.31 1.93 -22.62
N GLY A 286 -3.04 0.72 -23.09
CA GLY A 286 -3.90 -0.45 -22.90
C GLY A 286 -3.13 -1.75 -23.08
N ILE A 287 -3.81 -2.86 -22.89
CA ILE A 287 -3.26 -4.20 -23.08
C ILE A 287 -4.03 -4.88 -24.21
N ILE A 288 -3.30 -5.48 -25.15
CA ILE A 288 -3.94 -6.28 -26.19
C ILE A 288 -4.46 -7.58 -25.57
N ILE A 289 -5.75 -7.86 -25.74
CA ILE A 289 -6.37 -9.08 -25.20
C ILE A 289 -6.83 -10.06 -26.28
N GLU A 290 -7.06 -9.59 -27.51
CA GLU A 290 -7.50 -10.43 -28.64
C GLU A 290 -6.97 -9.91 -30.00
N GLY A 291 -6.93 -10.79 -31.01
CA GLY A 291 -6.50 -10.50 -32.38
C GLY A 291 -5.32 -11.37 -32.85
N PRO A 292 -4.82 -11.16 -34.09
CA PRO A 292 -5.30 -10.18 -35.05
C PRO A 292 -6.56 -10.69 -35.77
N THR A 293 -7.54 -9.80 -35.96
CA THR A 293 -8.67 -10.05 -36.86
C THR A 293 -8.55 -9.14 -38.08
N ILE A 294 -8.86 -9.67 -39.26
CA ILE A 294 -8.79 -8.92 -40.52
C ILE A 294 -10.12 -8.17 -40.72
N GLY A 295 -10.05 -6.85 -40.86
CA GLY A 295 -11.20 -5.99 -41.20
C GLY A 295 -11.65 -6.17 -42.65
N ALA A 296 -12.77 -5.56 -43.02
CA ALA A 296 -13.28 -5.62 -44.40
C ALA A 296 -12.33 -4.92 -45.40
N ASP A 297 -11.58 -3.92 -44.92
CA ASP A 297 -10.49 -3.23 -45.60
C ASP A 297 -9.20 -4.05 -45.78
N GLY A 298 -9.10 -5.24 -45.17
CA GLY A 298 -7.92 -6.10 -45.21
C GLY A 298 -6.84 -5.74 -44.17
N ASN A 299 -7.07 -4.73 -43.32
CA ASN A 299 -6.13 -4.34 -42.27
C ASN A 299 -6.28 -5.22 -41.03
N ARG A 300 -5.21 -5.35 -40.24
CA ARG A 300 -5.22 -6.07 -38.97
C ARG A 300 -5.74 -5.17 -37.86
N PHE A 301 -6.65 -5.72 -37.06
CA PHE A 301 -7.18 -5.11 -35.86
C PHE A 301 -6.87 -5.96 -34.64
N TRP A 302 -6.65 -5.28 -33.52
CA TRP A 302 -6.38 -5.88 -32.21
C TRP A 302 -7.37 -5.33 -31.19
N PHE A 303 -7.93 -6.20 -30.35
CA PHE A 303 -8.79 -5.76 -29.25
C PHE A 303 -7.91 -5.30 -28.09
N VAL A 304 -8.09 -4.06 -27.67
CA VAL A 304 -7.31 -3.41 -26.62
C VAL A 304 -8.22 -3.08 -25.43
N ASP A 305 -7.83 -3.57 -24.25
CA ASP A 305 -8.34 -3.19 -22.94
C ASP A 305 -7.58 -1.95 -22.47
N PHE A 306 -8.22 -0.78 -22.50
CA PHE A 306 -7.60 0.51 -22.20
C PHE A 306 -7.62 0.81 -20.70
N GLU A 307 -6.55 1.42 -20.18
CA GLU A 307 -6.51 1.86 -18.78
C GLU A 307 -7.60 2.90 -18.47
N ASN A 308 -8.02 3.66 -19.48
CA ASN A 308 -9.11 4.63 -19.39
C ASN A 308 -9.84 4.76 -20.73
N GLY A 309 -11.17 4.81 -20.70
CA GLY A 309 -12.02 4.98 -21.88
C GLY A 309 -12.72 3.68 -22.27
N GLU A 310 -13.23 3.63 -23.51
CA GLU A 310 -13.90 2.44 -24.04
C GLU A 310 -12.87 1.45 -24.61
N ASP A 311 -13.08 0.17 -24.33
CA ASP A 311 -12.32 -0.95 -24.88
C ASP A 311 -12.84 -1.32 -26.27
N GLY A 312 -11.98 -1.87 -27.12
CA GLY A 312 -12.42 -2.35 -28.41
C GLY A 312 -11.30 -2.58 -29.42
N TRP A 313 -11.70 -2.80 -30.67
CA TRP A 313 -10.81 -3.08 -31.77
C TRP A 313 -10.13 -1.80 -32.28
N VAL A 314 -8.82 -1.86 -32.42
CA VAL A 314 -7.98 -0.77 -32.94
C VAL A 314 -7.10 -1.30 -34.06
N ALA A 315 -7.00 -0.54 -35.15
CA ALA A 315 -6.13 -0.89 -36.28
C ALA A 315 -4.67 -0.93 -35.84
N GLU A 316 -3.94 -1.95 -36.29
CA GLU A 316 -2.55 -2.22 -35.92
C GLU A 316 -1.60 -1.04 -36.21
N ASP A 317 -1.77 -0.37 -37.35
CA ASP A 317 -0.94 0.77 -37.75
C ASP A 317 -1.05 1.96 -36.77
N ASN A 318 -2.10 1.99 -35.94
CA ASN A 318 -2.30 3.00 -34.92
C ASN A 318 -1.75 2.59 -33.53
N LEU A 319 -1.19 1.39 -33.39
CA LEU A 319 -0.68 0.85 -32.14
C LEU A 319 0.85 0.79 -32.11
N PHE A 320 1.42 1.22 -30.98
CA PHE A 320 2.85 1.12 -30.68
C PHE A 320 3.03 0.34 -29.40
N VAL A 321 4.14 -0.38 -29.28
CA VAL A 321 4.52 -1.00 -28.01
C VAL A 321 4.83 0.10 -27.00
N ALA A 322 4.17 0.05 -25.85
CA ALA A 322 4.31 1.03 -24.79
C ALA A 322 5.45 0.60 -23.86
N VAL A 323 6.53 1.38 -23.83
CA VAL A 323 7.58 1.22 -22.84
C VAL A 323 7.37 2.24 -21.73
N GLU A 324 7.20 1.75 -20.51
CA GLU A 324 7.15 2.59 -19.32
C GLU A 324 8.52 3.21 -19.08
N HIS A 325 8.67 4.51 -19.30
CA HIS A 325 9.96 5.15 -19.10
C HIS A 325 10.20 5.35 -17.58
N PRO A 326 11.24 4.76 -16.97
CA PRO A 326 11.45 4.82 -15.52
C PRO A 326 11.60 6.24 -14.98
N LEU A 327 12.07 7.16 -15.83
CA LEU A 327 12.24 8.58 -15.53
C LEU A 327 10.92 9.35 -15.60
N ALA A 328 10.01 9.01 -16.52
CA ALA A 328 8.74 9.72 -16.67
C ALA A 328 7.86 9.57 -15.42
N ASN A 329 7.79 8.37 -14.85
CA ASN A 329 7.04 8.11 -13.62
C ASN A 329 7.69 8.75 -12.38
N LYS A 330 9.02 8.82 -12.33
CA LYS A 330 9.73 9.56 -11.27
C LYS A 330 9.52 11.07 -11.40
N LEU A 331 9.57 11.63 -12.60
CA LEU A 331 9.30 13.07 -12.81
C LEU A 331 7.86 13.43 -12.48
N SER A 332 6.88 12.62 -12.89
CA SER A 332 5.47 12.90 -12.62
C SER A 332 5.13 12.83 -11.12
N SER A 333 5.68 11.85 -10.39
CA SER A 333 5.52 11.74 -8.93
C SER A 333 6.23 12.87 -8.16
N LEU A 334 7.43 13.27 -8.59
CA LEU A 334 8.12 14.44 -8.03
C LEU A 334 7.35 15.74 -8.30
N ALA A 335 6.80 15.92 -9.49
CA ALA A 335 5.99 17.09 -9.84
C ALA A 335 4.71 17.20 -8.99
N ARG A 336 4.01 16.08 -8.78
CA ARG A 336 2.83 16.01 -7.87
C ARG A 336 3.21 16.44 -6.45
N SER A 337 4.31 15.90 -5.93
CA SER A 337 4.80 16.21 -4.59
C SER A 337 5.17 17.69 -4.45
N ALA A 338 5.87 18.26 -5.45
CA ALA A 338 6.26 19.66 -5.45
C ALA A 338 5.06 20.62 -5.45
N LEU A 339 4.02 20.31 -6.22
CA LEU A 339 2.78 21.11 -6.27
C LEU A 339 2.01 21.06 -4.94
N THR A 340 1.94 19.90 -4.30
CA THR A 340 1.31 19.77 -2.97
C THR A 340 2.05 20.63 -1.93
N ILE A 341 3.39 20.60 -1.94
CA ILE A 341 4.22 21.43 -1.04
C ILE A 341 3.98 22.91 -1.32
N PHE A 342 3.93 23.32 -2.59
CA PHE A 342 3.65 24.71 -2.99
C PHE A 342 2.28 25.20 -2.49
N ASN A 343 1.24 24.38 -2.59
CA ASN A 343 -0.10 24.71 -2.09
C ASN A 343 -0.13 24.84 -0.56
N LEU A 344 0.58 23.97 0.17
CA LEU A 344 0.69 24.06 1.64
C LEU A 344 1.41 25.35 2.07
N LEU A 345 2.43 25.78 1.33
CA LEU A 345 3.12 27.06 1.56
C LEU A 345 2.21 28.26 1.31
N LEU A 346 1.42 28.26 0.23
CA LEU A 346 0.45 29.32 -0.02
C LEU A 346 -0.61 29.43 1.09
N LEU A 347 -1.13 28.29 1.57
CA LEU A 347 -2.15 28.27 2.61
C LEU A 347 -1.63 28.79 3.96
N THR A 348 -0.39 28.46 4.30
CA THR A 348 0.28 28.99 5.51
C THR A 348 0.50 30.50 5.43
N VAL A 349 0.91 31.03 4.26
CA VAL A 349 1.06 32.48 4.05
C VAL A 349 -0.28 33.20 4.19
N ILE A 350 -1.36 32.68 3.59
CA ILE A 350 -2.71 33.25 3.69
C ILE A 350 -3.19 33.26 5.15
N THR A 351 -2.97 32.15 5.87
CA THR A 351 -3.37 32.03 7.27
C THR A 351 -2.63 33.04 8.14
N TYR A 352 -1.31 33.19 7.94
CA TYR A 352 -0.49 34.16 8.65
C TYR A 352 -0.93 35.61 8.39
N THR A 353 -1.21 35.97 7.13
CA THR A 353 -1.62 37.35 6.79
C THR A 353 -2.98 37.67 7.41
N VAL A 354 -3.93 36.75 7.40
CA VAL A 354 -5.24 36.93 8.07
C VAL A 354 -5.08 37.14 9.57
N ILE A 355 -4.30 36.27 10.25
CA ILE A 355 -4.03 36.42 11.69
C ILE A 355 -3.37 37.78 11.98
N ARG A 356 -2.41 38.19 11.15
CA ARG A 356 -1.70 39.46 11.32
C ARG A 356 -2.62 40.67 11.15
N ILE A 357 -3.53 40.63 10.18
CA ILE A 357 -4.54 41.67 9.97
C ILE A 357 -5.47 41.79 11.19
N ILE A 358 -5.92 40.66 11.74
CA ILE A 358 -6.78 40.62 12.93
C ILE A 358 -6.05 41.23 14.15
N GLN A 359 -4.79 40.87 14.38
CA GLN A 359 -3.98 41.42 15.47
C GLN A 359 -3.81 42.94 15.35
N ILE A 360 -3.53 43.44 14.15
CA ILE A 360 -3.37 44.88 13.89
C ILE A 360 -4.70 45.62 14.10
N SER A 361 -5.80 45.07 13.59
CA SER A 361 -7.15 45.64 13.77
C SER A 361 -7.52 45.78 15.25
N PHE A 362 -7.27 44.73 16.04
CA PHE A 362 -7.56 44.73 17.47
C PHE A 362 -6.73 45.79 18.23
N ALA A 363 -5.43 45.90 17.92
CA ALA A 363 -4.56 46.90 18.50
C ALA A 363 -4.98 48.34 18.14
N TYR A 364 -5.48 48.56 16.92
CA TYR A 364 -5.95 49.87 16.45
C TYR A 364 -7.25 50.29 17.16
N GLN A 365 -8.21 49.37 17.26
CA GLN A 365 -9.48 49.58 17.98
C GLN A 365 -9.25 49.91 19.47
N HIS A 366 -8.30 49.24 20.12
CA HIS A 366 -7.95 49.52 21.51
C HIS A 366 -7.33 50.92 21.67
N LYS A 367 -6.46 51.36 20.75
CA LYS A 367 -5.90 52.72 20.79
C LYS A 367 -6.97 53.79 20.61
N ILE A 368 -7.90 53.60 19.66
CA ILE A 368 -9.01 54.54 19.44
C ILE A 368 -9.90 54.63 20.68
N LYS A 369 -10.31 53.50 21.27
CA LYS A 369 -11.13 53.50 22.49
C LYS A 369 -10.43 54.20 23.65
N VAL A 370 -9.15 53.93 23.88
CA VAL A 370 -8.37 54.59 24.94
C VAL A 370 -8.30 56.10 24.72
N GLU A 371 -8.07 56.55 23.49
CA GLU A 371 -7.97 57.97 23.17
C GLU A 371 -9.34 58.68 23.25
N GLU A 372 -10.42 58.02 22.85
CA GLU A 372 -11.80 58.50 23.05
C GLU A 372 -12.16 58.58 24.54
N THR A 373 -11.71 57.61 25.34
CA THR A 373 -11.93 57.60 26.79
C THR A 373 -11.15 58.74 27.47
N LYS A 374 -9.89 58.98 27.06
CA LYS A 374 -9.10 60.13 27.52
C LYS A 374 -9.74 61.47 27.15
N MET A 375 -10.27 61.62 25.93
CA MET A 375 -10.98 62.83 25.51
C MET A 375 -12.30 63.04 26.27
N ARG A 376 -13.01 61.98 26.65
CA ARG A 376 -14.23 62.08 27.50
C ARG A 376 -13.90 62.48 28.94
N ILE A 377 -12.79 62.01 29.50
CA ILE A 377 -12.37 62.36 30.87
C ILE A 377 -11.82 63.81 30.95
N GLY A 378 -11.35 64.39 29.84
CA GLY A 378 -10.79 65.74 29.78
C GLY A 378 -11.79 66.91 29.88
N ARG A 379 -13.11 66.67 29.93
CA ARG A 379 -14.14 67.70 30.17
C ARG A 379 -14.76 67.50 31.55
N GLU A 380 -14.37 68.34 32.51
CA GLU A 380 -15.04 68.62 33.80
C GLU A 380 -15.76 67.43 34.46
N VAL A 381 -15.03 66.68 35.30
CA VAL A 381 -15.65 65.69 36.19
C VAL A 381 -15.76 66.30 37.59
N SER A 382 -16.86 66.99 37.86
CA SER A 382 -17.36 67.07 39.24
C SER A 382 -17.89 65.68 39.60
N HIS A 383 -17.23 64.98 40.51
CA HIS A 383 -17.64 63.63 40.93
C HIS A 383 -18.91 63.73 41.78
N PRO A 384 -20.09 63.24 41.32
CA PRO A 384 -21.35 63.45 42.04
C PRO A 384 -21.38 62.90 43.47
N ARG A 385 -20.47 61.96 43.81
CA ARG A 385 -20.33 61.41 45.17
C ARG A 385 -19.46 62.29 46.06
N TRP A 386 -18.48 62.98 45.50
CA TRP A 386 -17.64 63.92 46.26
C TRP A 386 -18.43 65.16 46.71
N GLU A 387 -19.40 65.60 45.91
CA GLU A 387 -20.27 66.71 46.32
C GLU A 387 -21.12 66.37 47.54
N LYS A 388 -21.60 65.11 47.62
CA LYS A 388 -22.32 64.61 48.80
C LYS A 388 -21.44 64.53 50.05
N VAL A 389 -20.17 64.16 49.89
CA VAL A 389 -19.19 64.21 51.00
C VAL A 389 -19.05 65.64 51.52
N ARG A 390 -18.95 66.64 50.62
CA ARG A 390 -18.89 68.06 51.00
C ARG A 390 -20.18 68.55 51.68
N GLU A 391 -21.34 68.13 51.18
CA GLU A 391 -22.64 68.43 51.77
C GLU A 391 -22.74 67.89 53.21
N HIS A 392 -22.43 66.60 53.42
CA HIS A 392 -22.44 65.98 54.74
C HIS A 392 -21.43 66.59 55.71
N LEU A 393 -20.27 67.05 55.21
CA LEU A 393 -19.28 67.75 56.03
C LEU A 393 -19.74 69.15 56.49
N SER A 394 -20.63 69.78 55.73
CA SER A 394 -21.18 71.12 56.05
C SER A 394 -22.37 71.10 57.01
N SER A 395 -22.90 69.92 57.34
CA SER A 395 -23.98 69.73 58.31
C SER A 395 -23.51 69.99 59.75
N GLU A 396 -24.42 70.40 60.64
CA GLU A 396 -24.14 70.54 62.09
C GLU A 396 -24.30 69.20 62.85
N ASN A 397 -24.72 68.14 62.15
CA ASN A 397 -25.00 66.84 62.76
C ASN A 397 -23.75 65.93 62.78
N PRO A 398 -23.30 65.46 63.96
CA PRO A 398 -22.14 64.56 64.06
C PRO A 398 -22.26 63.24 63.30
N ASN A 399 -23.48 62.76 63.02
CA ASN A 399 -23.68 61.55 62.23
C ASN A 399 -23.35 61.77 60.74
N ASP A 400 -23.60 62.97 60.21
CA ASP A 400 -23.31 63.30 58.81
C ASP A 400 -21.80 63.38 58.59
N TRP A 401 -21.04 63.88 59.57
CA TRP A 401 -19.57 63.88 59.51
C TRP A 401 -18.99 62.46 59.45
N ARG A 402 -19.56 61.52 60.22
CA ARG A 402 -19.15 60.10 60.14
C ARG A 402 -19.47 59.52 58.76
N LEU A 403 -20.64 59.83 58.22
CA LEU A 403 -21.04 59.40 56.89
C LEU A 403 -20.11 59.96 55.80
N ALA A 404 -19.71 61.23 55.91
CA ALA A 404 -18.77 61.86 54.99
C ALA A 404 -17.43 61.12 54.93
N VAL A 405 -16.87 60.73 56.09
CA VAL A 405 -15.60 60.00 56.17
C VAL A 405 -15.72 58.57 55.61
N LEU A 406 -16.84 57.89 55.86
CA LEU A 406 -17.08 56.56 55.32
C LEU A 406 -17.23 56.57 53.79
N GLU A 407 -18.00 57.52 53.25
CA GLU A 407 -18.19 57.65 51.81
C GLU A 407 -16.87 58.06 51.11
N ALA A 408 -16.07 58.95 51.72
CA ALA A 408 -14.76 59.29 51.21
C ALA A 408 -13.82 58.07 51.13
N ASP A 409 -13.87 57.15 52.09
CA ASP A 409 -13.05 55.94 52.04
C ASP A 409 -13.53 54.93 50.98
N ILE A 410 -14.84 54.85 50.73
CA ILE A 410 -15.38 54.07 49.60
C ILE A 410 -14.85 54.63 48.27
N ILE A 411 -14.86 55.96 48.12
CA ILE A 411 -14.31 56.65 46.94
C ILE A 411 -12.82 56.31 46.76
N LEU A 412 -12.04 56.28 47.84
CA LEU A 412 -10.63 55.86 47.82
C LEU A 412 -10.47 54.42 47.33
N GLY A 413 -11.29 53.48 47.82
CA GLY A 413 -11.27 52.09 47.36
C GLY A 413 -11.54 51.94 45.86
N GLU A 414 -12.55 52.65 45.35
CA GLU A 414 -12.89 52.65 43.92
C GLU A 414 -11.77 53.26 43.05
N MET A 415 -11.12 54.33 43.55
CA MET A 415 -10.00 54.96 42.86
C MET A 415 -8.82 53.98 42.73
N LEU A 416 -8.45 53.30 43.82
CA LEU A 416 -7.37 52.31 43.83
C LEU A 416 -7.63 51.14 42.86
N GLU A 417 -8.87 50.66 42.79
CA GLU A 417 -9.25 49.59 41.85
C GLU A 417 -9.11 50.03 40.39
N LYS A 418 -9.58 51.24 40.05
CA LYS A 418 -9.46 51.79 38.70
C LYS A 418 -8.01 52.00 38.27
N MET A 419 -7.12 52.27 39.24
CA MET A 419 -5.68 52.39 39.01
C MET A 419 -4.97 51.04 38.85
N GLY A 420 -5.67 49.91 39.02
CA GLY A 420 -5.12 48.57 38.84
C GLY A 420 -4.51 47.95 40.11
N TYR A 421 -4.71 48.56 41.29
CA TYR A 421 -4.30 47.99 42.57
C TYR A 421 -5.37 47.05 43.12
N ILE A 422 -5.46 45.85 42.53
CA ILE A 422 -6.51 44.84 42.80
C ILE A 422 -6.03 43.76 43.79
N LYS A 423 -4.77 43.82 44.24
CA LYS A 423 -4.21 42.85 45.20
C LYS A 423 -4.50 43.30 46.64
N GLY A 424 -5.37 42.57 47.33
CA GLY A 424 -5.77 42.81 48.72
C GLY A 424 -7.29 42.89 48.88
N GLU A 425 -7.83 42.23 49.90
CA GLU A 425 -9.28 42.20 50.16
C GLU A 425 -9.78 43.52 50.78
N THR A 426 -8.92 44.23 51.52
CA THR A 426 -9.26 45.51 52.17
C THR A 426 -8.50 46.68 51.55
N ILE A 427 -8.99 47.92 51.73
CA ILE A 427 -8.28 49.13 51.31
C ILE A 427 -6.89 49.21 51.95
N GLY A 428 -6.76 48.84 53.22
CA GLY A 428 -5.46 48.75 53.90
C GLY A 428 -4.50 47.76 53.23
N ASP A 429 -4.99 46.61 52.75
CA ASP A 429 -4.14 45.66 52.03
C ASP A 429 -3.73 46.19 50.65
N LYS A 430 -4.65 46.87 49.95
CA LYS A 430 -4.34 47.55 48.69
C LYS A 430 -3.26 48.62 48.89
N LEU A 431 -3.38 49.47 49.92
CA LEU A 431 -2.39 50.50 50.23
C LEU A 431 -0.99 49.94 50.55
N LYS A 432 -0.87 48.72 51.11
CA LYS A 432 0.43 48.07 51.36
C LYS A 432 1.16 47.67 50.08
N THR A 433 0.43 47.46 48.98
CA THR A 433 1.01 47.00 47.72
C THR A 433 1.55 48.14 46.86
N ILE A 434 1.30 49.39 47.26
CA ILE A 434 1.68 50.59 46.51
C ILE A 434 3.10 50.98 46.89
N GLU A 435 3.98 51.15 45.91
CA GLU A 435 5.31 51.70 46.13
C GLU A 435 5.21 53.23 46.33
N GLN A 436 5.94 53.76 47.32
CA GLN A 436 5.89 55.18 47.69
C GLN A 436 6.22 56.13 46.52
N SER A 437 7.00 55.68 45.54
CA SER A 437 7.36 56.46 44.35
C SER A 437 6.17 56.76 43.43
N ASP A 438 5.12 55.94 43.49
CA ASP A 438 3.99 56.00 42.55
C ASP A 438 2.79 56.78 43.11
N PHE A 439 2.82 57.14 44.40
CA PHE A 439 1.71 57.77 45.12
C PHE A 439 2.27 58.72 46.19
N ASN A 440 2.38 60.01 45.85
CA ASN A 440 3.03 61.00 46.72
C ASN A 440 2.23 61.29 48.00
N SER A 441 0.91 61.14 47.95
CA SER A 441 0.00 61.31 49.09
C SER A 441 -0.37 60.00 49.81
N LEU A 442 0.47 58.95 49.70
CA LEU A 442 0.20 57.63 50.29
C LEU A 442 0.05 57.69 51.82
N ASP A 443 0.83 58.54 52.49
CA ASP A 443 0.75 58.72 53.95
C ASP A 443 -0.59 59.31 54.38
N GLN A 444 -1.12 60.27 53.62
CA GLN A 444 -2.42 60.91 53.83
C GLN A 444 -3.55 59.89 53.66
N ALA A 445 -3.45 59.01 52.65
CA ALA A 445 -4.41 57.92 52.44
C ALA A 445 -4.40 56.93 53.61
N TRP A 446 -3.21 56.55 54.10
CA TRP A 446 -3.08 55.68 55.27
C TRP A 446 -3.64 56.29 56.54
N GLU A 447 -3.38 57.58 56.78
CA GLU A 447 -3.88 58.29 57.95
C GLU A 447 -5.40 58.40 57.94
N ALA A 448 -5.97 58.83 56.81
CA ALA A 448 -7.41 58.97 56.65
C ALA A 448 -8.14 57.62 56.80
N HIS A 449 -7.62 56.56 56.17
CA HIS A 449 -8.14 55.20 56.28
C HIS A 449 -8.09 54.66 57.72
N ARG A 450 -7.03 54.97 58.47
CA ARG A 450 -6.92 54.59 59.88
C ARG A 450 -8.01 55.23 60.73
N ILE A 451 -8.29 56.52 60.51
CA ILE A 451 -9.33 57.24 61.25
C ILE A 451 -10.72 56.70 60.88
N ARG A 452 -10.95 56.37 59.60
CA ARG A 452 -12.17 55.63 59.20
C ARG A 452 -12.31 54.33 59.97
N ASN A 453 -11.24 53.54 60.11
CA ASN A 453 -11.29 52.26 60.82
C ASN A 453 -11.58 52.44 62.32
N MET A 454 -11.06 53.51 62.93
CA MET A 454 -11.41 53.87 64.32
C MET A 454 -12.89 54.23 64.46
N ILE A 455 -13.47 54.96 63.50
CA ILE A 455 -14.92 55.27 63.49
C ILE A 455 -15.74 53.98 63.33
N ALA A 456 -15.34 53.08 62.42
CA ALA A 456 -16.05 51.83 62.16
C ALA A 456 -16.02 50.87 63.36
N HIS A 457 -14.89 50.75 64.07
CA HIS A 457 -14.76 49.87 65.23
C HIS A 457 -15.27 50.51 66.54
N GLY A 458 -15.15 51.82 66.69
CA GLY A 458 -15.59 52.55 67.88
C GLY A 458 -17.07 52.91 67.88
N GLY A 459 -17.79 52.74 66.77
CA GLY A 459 -19.24 52.95 66.69
C GLY A 459 -19.69 54.33 67.21
N SER A 460 -20.70 54.34 68.07
CA SER A 460 -21.21 55.56 68.73
C SER A 460 -20.24 56.16 69.76
N ASP A 461 -19.29 55.37 70.26
CA ASP A 461 -18.40 55.74 71.36
C ASP A 461 -17.20 56.56 70.88
N TYR A 462 -16.92 56.56 69.57
CA TYR A 462 -15.92 57.44 68.97
C TYR A 462 -16.47 58.86 68.78
N ILE A 463 -15.93 59.83 69.52
CA ILE A 463 -16.29 61.24 69.43
C ILE A 463 -15.52 61.89 68.28
N LEU A 464 -16.16 62.01 67.11
CA LEU A 464 -15.64 62.75 65.96
C LEU A 464 -16.06 64.22 66.06
N THR A 465 -15.10 65.12 66.27
CA THR A 465 -15.36 66.57 66.24
C THR A 465 -15.41 67.08 64.80
N GLU A 466 -16.16 68.15 64.54
CA GLU A 466 -16.24 68.78 63.21
C GLU A 466 -14.85 69.14 62.65
N ARG A 467 -13.98 69.68 63.51
CA ARG A 467 -12.61 70.05 63.14
C ARG A 467 -11.81 68.83 62.68
N GLU A 468 -11.97 67.70 63.37
CA GLU A 468 -11.29 66.46 63.00
C GLU A 468 -11.88 65.87 61.72
N ALA A 469 -13.20 65.91 61.54
CA ALA A 469 -13.84 65.49 60.29
C ALA A 469 -13.34 66.29 59.09
N LYS A 470 -13.26 67.62 59.19
CA LYS A 470 -12.74 68.50 58.13
C LYS A 470 -11.29 68.20 57.80
N ARG A 471 -10.47 67.93 58.83
CA ARG A 471 -9.07 67.55 58.65
C ARG A 471 -8.93 66.24 57.86
N VAL A 472 -9.71 65.22 58.23
CA VAL A 472 -9.70 63.90 57.59
C VAL A 472 -10.19 63.97 56.14
N ILE A 473 -11.28 64.68 55.86
CA ILE A 473 -11.75 64.88 54.49
C ILE A 473 -10.72 65.65 53.66
N GLY A 474 -10.01 66.62 54.25
CA GLY A 474 -8.90 67.30 53.58
C GLY A 474 -7.76 66.37 53.17
N LEU A 475 -7.48 65.31 53.93
CA LEU A 475 -6.50 64.28 53.54
C LEU A 475 -7.00 63.48 52.33
N TYR A 476 -8.26 63.04 52.33
CA TYR A 476 -8.85 62.39 51.15
C TYR A 476 -8.87 63.29 49.92
N GLU A 477 -9.16 64.59 50.09
CA GLU A 477 -9.17 65.55 48.99
C GLU A 477 -7.79 65.71 48.34
N GLN A 478 -6.71 65.75 49.14
CA GLN A 478 -5.35 65.81 48.62
C GLN A 478 -5.01 64.58 47.78
N VAL A 479 -5.41 63.40 48.26
CA VAL A 479 -5.25 62.13 47.55
C VAL A 479 -6.00 62.13 46.23
N PHE A 480 -7.26 62.56 46.23
CA PHE A 480 -8.07 62.56 45.01
C PHE A 480 -7.61 63.58 43.98
N LYS A 481 -7.08 64.74 44.42
CA LYS A 481 -6.52 65.76 43.53
C LYS A 481 -5.23 65.29 42.85
N GLU A 482 -4.38 64.52 43.53
CA GLU A 482 -3.16 63.95 42.94
C GLU A 482 -3.49 63.15 41.67
N PHE A 483 -4.55 62.34 41.71
CA PHE A 483 -4.97 61.49 40.59
C PHE A 483 -6.06 62.10 39.70
N ARG A 484 -6.36 63.40 39.86
CA ARG A 484 -7.41 64.13 39.12
C ARG A 484 -8.79 63.43 39.20
N TYR A 485 -9.08 62.84 40.35
CA TYR A 485 -10.32 62.12 40.61
C TYR A 485 -11.47 63.06 41.05
N VAL A 486 -11.12 64.23 41.60
CA VAL A 486 -12.02 65.33 42.01
C VAL A 486 -11.42 66.70 41.69
#